data_AF-A0A1Y1CLW9-F1
#
_entry.id   AF-A0A1Y1CLW9-F1
#
_cell.length_a   1.000
_cell.length_b   1.000
_cell.length_c   1.000
_cell.angle_alpha   90.00
_cell.angle_beta   90.00
_cell.angle_gamma   90.00
#
_symmetry.space_group_name_H-M   'P 1'
#
loop_
_entity.id
_entity.type
_entity.pdbx_description
1 polymer ?
#
loop_
_entity_poly.entity_id
_entity_poly.type
_entity_poly.pdbx_seq_one_letter_code
_entity_poly.pdbx_strand_id
1 'polypeptide(L)'
;MIKSIAIALLLGIVIISQVTAQNPNKLKSGDLFPEIKGELLSSKMISLPDHCKGKVSVLIIAFKRGTQPQIDEWTKPLMKEFSIHSDFRFIEVPMISNLYNWMSHYIDNGMRSGIAESMHKNVMTYYGPLGSYFDYFDVQDKKLCYLFLLDKEGIIQFIAKGEPNPDNLSDLLQKIKILLETV
;
A
#
# COMPACT_ATOMS: atom_id res chain seq x y z
N MET A 1 50.20 58.16 -6.73
CA MET A 1 49.73 57.58 -8.01
C MET A 1 50.49 56.27 -8.14
N ILE A 2 49.96 55.05 -8.04
CA ILE A 2 48.69 54.41 -8.40
C ILE A 2 48.41 53.33 -7.32
N LYS A 3 47.16 53.17 -6.87
CA LYS A 3 46.76 52.10 -5.96
C LYS A 3 46.57 50.79 -6.75
N SER A 4 47.10 49.69 -6.22
CA SER A 4 46.96 48.31 -6.69
C SER A 4 45.51 47.88 -6.88
N ILE A 5 45.22 47.02 -7.87
CA ILE A 5 44.01 46.19 -7.88
C ILE A 5 44.41 44.78 -8.32
N ALA A 6 44.46 43.86 -7.36
CA ALA A 6 44.50 42.43 -7.59
C ALA A 6 43.08 41.97 -7.95
N ILE A 7 42.93 41.28 -9.08
CA ILE A 7 41.67 40.69 -9.52
C ILE A 7 41.55 39.31 -8.84
N ALA A 8 40.72 39.24 -7.80
CA ALA A 8 40.32 37.97 -7.20
C ALA A 8 39.08 37.45 -7.96
N LEU A 9 39.26 36.40 -8.75
CA LEU A 9 38.19 35.65 -9.41
C LEU A 9 37.46 34.81 -8.34
N LEU A 10 36.27 35.24 -7.91
CA LEU A 10 35.43 34.46 -7.01
C LEU A 10 34.50 33.56 -7.86
N LEU A 11 34.85 32.27 -7.98
CA LEU A 11 33.98 31.23 -8.50
C LEU A 11 32.86 30.97 -7.49
N GLY A 12 31.70 31.55 -7.71
CA GLY A 12 30.49 31.24 -6.94
C GLY A 12 29.96 29.85 -7.31
N ILE A 13 30.07 28.89 -6.39
CA ILE A 13 29.41 27.59 -6.50
C ILE A 13 27.91 27.82 -6.25
N VAL A 14 27.11 27.73 -7.30
CA VAL A 14 25.64 27.72 -7.19
C VAL A 14 25.24 26.32 -6.71
N ILE A 15 24.95 26.20 -5.42
CA ILE A 15 24.32 24.99 -4.87
C ILE A 15 22.85 25.03 -5.29
N ILE A 16 22.51 24.37 -6.38
CA ILE A 16 21.12 24.11 -6.76
C ILE A 16 20.59 23.06 -5.77
N SER A 17 19.95 23.51 -4.69
CA SER A 17 19.17 22.61 -3.84
C SER A 17 18.09 21.97 -4.69
N GLN A 18 18.20 20.68 -4.97
CA GLN A 18 17.14 19.91 -5.59
C GLN A 18 15.97 19.83 -4.59
N VAL A 19 15.05 20.79 -4.67
CA VAL A 19 13.74 20.66 -4.04
C VAL A 19 13.04 19.52 -4.75
N THR A 20 13.06 18.33 -4.14
CA THR A 20 12.19 17.24 -4.57
C THR A 20 10.76 17.74 -4.40
N ALA A 21 10.03 17.86 -5.51
CA ALA A 21 8.62 18.19 -5.46
C ALA A 21 7.90 17.09 -4.66
N GLN A 22 7.57 17.39 -3.41
CA GLN A 22 6.78 16.49 -2.58
C GLN A 22 5.36 16.50 -3.14
N ASN A 23 4.84 15.34 -3.57
CA ASN A 23 3.42 15.21 -3.94
C ASN A 23 2.61 15.41 -2.65
N PRO A 24 1.87 16.53 -2.49
CA PRO A 24 1.19 16.86 -1.23
C PRO A 24 0.10 15.84 -0.87
N ASN A 25 -0.34 15.03 -1.83
CA ASN A 25 -1.38 14.02 -1.64
C ASN A 25 -0.83 12.62 -1.31
N LYS A 26 0.50 12.43 -1.33
CA LYS A 26 1.11 11.13 -1.03
C LYS A 26 0.91 10.76 0.44
N LEU A 27 0.43 9.55 0.69
CA LEU A 27 0.30 9.00 2.03
C LEU A 27 1.66 8.74 2.67
N LYS A 28 1.74 8.97 3.98
CA LYS A 28 2.89 8.70 4.85
C LYS A 28 2.43 8.00 6.14
N SER A 29 3.37 7.40 6.86
CA SER A 29 3.08 6.88 8.20
C SER A 29 2.55 8.00 9.11
N GLY A 30 1.54 7.68 9.91
CA GLY A 30 0.78 8.62 10.74
C GLY A 30 -0.48 9.17 10.07
N ASP A 31 -0.65 9.01 8.76
CA ASP A 31 -1.90 9.39 8.09
C ASP A 31 -2.99 8.33 8.29
N LEU A 32 -4.26 8.76 8.26
CA LEU A 32 -5.41 7.86 8.16
C LEU A 32 -5.47 7.27 6.75
N PHE A 33 -5.66 5.96 6.63
CA PHE A 33 -5.83 5.32 5.32
C PHE A 33 -7.10 5.85 4.62
N PRO A 34 -7.04 6.17 3.31
CA PRO A 34 -8.17 6.76 2.60
C PRO A 34 -9.36 5.80 2.51
N GLU A 35 -10.57 6.36 2.39
CA GLU A 35 -11.76 5.55 2.22
C GLU A 35 -11.74 4.79 0.88
N ILE A 36 -11.87 3.46 0.91
CA ILE A 36 -12.06 2.62 -0.28
C ILE A 36 -13.25 1.71 -0.06
N LYS A 37 -14.25 1.82 -0.95
CA LYS A 37 -15.42 0.93 -0.97
C LYS A 37 -15.24 -0.14 -2.03
N GLY A 38 -15.55 -1.37 -1.67
CA GLY A 38 -15.46 -2.51 -2.57
C GLY A 38 -16.25 -3.71 -2.08
N GLU A 39 -16.23 -4.77 -2.88
CA GLU A 39 -16.88 -6.02 -2.57
C GLU A 39 -15.82 -7.08 -2.27
N LEU A 40 -15.93 -7.77 -1.14
CA LEU A 40 -15.15 -8.97 -0.90
C LEU A 40 -15.56 -10.07 -1.87
N LEU A 41 -14.65 -10.97 -2.25
CA LEU A 41 -15.02 -12.15 -3.03
C LEU A 41 -16.05 -13.04 -2.30
N SER A 42 -16.17 -12.91 -0.98
CA SER A 42 -17.26 -13.51 -0.19
C SER A 42 -18.62 -12.79 -0.35
N SER A 43 -18.74 -11.89 -1.33
CA SER A 43 -19.93 -11.09 -1.67
C SER A 43 -20.38 -10.11 -0.59
N LYS A 44 -19.44 -9.66 0.25
CA LYS A 44 -19.72 -8.68 1.31
C LYS A 44 -19.16 -7.32 0.93
N MET A 45 -20.04 -6.31 0.84
CA MET A 45 -19.63 -4.92 0.70
C MET A 45 -18.91 -4.44 1.97
N ILE A 46 -17.75 -3.81 1.79
CA ILE A 46 -16.97 -3.23 2.89
C ILE A 46 -16.45 -1.84 2.51
N SER A 47 -16.04 -1.08 3.53
CA SER A 47 -15.28 0.16 3.38
C SER A 47 -13.98 0.03 4.18
N LEU A 48 -12.83 0.39 3.59
CA LEU A 48 -11.55 0.51 4.28
C LEU A 48 -11.34 1.98 4.69
N PRO A 49 -10.70 2.29 5.83
CA PRO A 49 -10.19 1.37 6.84
C PRO A 49 -11.27 0.88 7.84
N ASP A 50 -12.53 1.27 7.68
CA ASP A 50 -13.61 0.93 8.64
C ASP A 50 -13.74 -0.57 8.91
N HIS A 51 -13.62 -1.40 7.88
CA HIS A 51 -13.63 -2.84 8.03
C HIS A 51 -12.55 -3.30 9.00
N CYS A 52 -11.36 -2.69 8.94
CA CYS A 52 -10.16 -3.03 9.71
C CYS A 52 -10.15 -2.50 11.15
N LYS A 53 -11.12 -1.66 11.55
CA LYS A 53 -11.17 -1.11 12.92
C LYS A 53 -11.16 -2.20 13.99
N GLY A 54 -10.38 -1.95 15.04
CA GLY A 54 -10.15 -2.89 16.14
C GLY A 54 -9.14 -4.00 15.81
N LYS A 55 -8.52 -4.00 14.61
CA LYS A 55 -7.56 -5.01 14.19
C LYS A 55 -6.30 -4.41 13.60
N VAL A 56 -5.16 -4.99 13.93
CA VAL A 56 -3.91 -4.73 13.21
C VAL A 56 -4.05 -5.32 11.81
N SER A 57 -3.95 -4.47 10.79
CA SER A 57 -4.36 -4.85 9.44
C SER A 57 -3.27 -4.60 8.42
N VAL A 58 -2.97 -5.59 7.59
CA VAL A 58 -2.14 -5.42 6.40
C VAL A 58 -3.04 -5.32 5.17
N LEU A 59 -2.88 -4.23 4.41
CA LEU A 59 -3.52 -4.01 3.13
C LEU A 59 -2.48 -4.12 2.02
N ILE A 60 -2.78 -4.85 0.94
CA ILE A 60 -1.95 -4.88 -0.27
C ILE A 60 -2.79 -4.43 -1.46
N ILE A 61 -2.40 -3.31 -2.06
CA ILE A 61 -3.07 -2.71 -3.23
C ILE A 61 -2.32 -3.12 -4.50
N ALA A 62 -3.04 -3.60 -5.51
CA ALA A 62 -2.44 -4.02 -6.78
C ALA A 62 -3.25 -3.52 -7.98
N PHE A 63 -2.57 -2.97 -8.98
CA PHE A 63 -3.20 -2.40 -10.18
C PHE A 63 -3.11 -3.30 -11.42
N LYS A 64 -2.33 -4.39 -11.32
CA LYS A 64 -2.15 -5.37 -12.39
C LYS A 64 -2.14 -6.78 -11.82
N ARG A 65 -2.73 -7.70 -12.57
CA ARG A 65 -2.73 -9.14 -12.26
C ARG A 65 -1.34 -9.76 -12.17
N GLY A 66 -0.36 -9.25 -12.92
CA GLY A 66 1.02 -9.76 -12.92
C GLY A 66 1.79 -9.56 -11.60
N THR A 67 1.18 -8.91 -10.61
CA THR A 67 1.79 -8.58 -9.32
C THR A 67 1.69 -9.72 -8.29
N GLN A 68 0.89 -10.76 -8.56
CA GLN A 68 0.65 -11.86 -7.62
C GLN A 68 1.92 -12.47 -6.99
N PRO A 69 3.03 -12.71 -7.74
CA PRO A 69 4.25 -13.24 -7.13
C PRO A 69 4.80 -12.37 -5.99
N GLN A 70 4.73 -11.04 -6.13
CA GLN A 70 5.17 -10.09 -5.10
C GLN A 70 4.25 -10.14 -3.87
N ILE A 71 2.94 -10.22 -4.10
CA ILE A 71 1.92 -10.34 -3.05
C ILE A 71 2.15 -11.64 -2.26
N ASP A 72 2.44 -12.74 -2.96
CA ASP A 72 2.71 -14.03 -2.35
C ASP A 72 3.96 -14.00 -1.45
N GLU A 73 5.00 -13.27 -1.84
CA GLU A 73 6.23 -13.11 -1.03
C GLU A 73 5.97 -12.36 0.28
N TRP A 74 5.09 -11.37 0.27
CA TRP A 74 4.62 -10.72 1.50
C TRP A 74 3.70 -11.60 2.33
N THR A 75 2.70 -12.23 1.70
CA THR A 75 1.59 -12.86 2.41
C THR A 75 1.94 -14.21 3.01
N LYS A 76 2.83 -15.00 2.40
CA LYS A 76 3.25 -16.31 2.95
C LYS A 76 3.78 -16.21 4.39
N PRO A 77 4.79 -15.36 4.71
CA PRO A 77 5.25 -15.21 6.09
C PRO A 77 4.18 -14.60 7.00
N LEU A 78 3.45 -13.58 6.53
CA LEU A 78 2.39 -12.92 7.31
C LEU A 78 1.30 -13.91 7.75
N MET A 79 0.80 -14.71 6.81
CA MET A 79 -0.26 -15.68 7.10
C MET A 79 0.27 -16.84 7.94
N LYS A 80 1.51 -17.27 7.73
CA LYS A 80 2.13 -18.30 8.57
C LYS A 80 2.22 -17.86 10.04
N GLU A 81 2.56 -16.59 10.29
CA GLU A 81 2.81 -16.10 11.64
C GLU A 81 1.55 -15.56 12.33
N PHE A 82 0.71 -14.81 11.61
CA PHE A 82 -0.36 -14.02 12.23
C PHE A 82 -1.78 -14.53 11.96
N SER A 83 -2.00 -15.52 11.08
CA SER A 83 -3.35 -15.99 10.75
C SER A 83 -4.14 -16.57 11.93
N ILE A 84 -3.44 -17.01 12.98
CA ILE A 84 -4.04 -17.51 14.22
C ILE A 84 -4.55 -16.41 15.15
N HIS A 85 -4.10 -15.16 14.96
CA HIS A 85 -4.48 -14.04 15.81
C HIS A 85 -5.83 -13.47 15.35
N SER A 86 -6.83 -13.49 16.23
CA SER A 86 -8.15 -12.92 15.96
C SER A 86 -8.10 -11.43 15.64
N ASP A 87 -7.09 -10.73 16.14
CA ASP A 87 -6.94 -9.29 16.06
C ASP A 87 -6.06 -8.86 14.88
N PHE A 88 -5.61 -9.83 14.08
CA PHE A 88 -4.92 -9.58 12.82
C PHE A 88 -5.90 -9.69 11.65
N ARG A 89 -5.67 -8.87 10.61
CA ARG A 89 -6.39 -8.98 9.34
C ARG A 89 -5.46 -8.72 8.16
N PHE A 90 -5.67 -9.48 7.09
CA PHE A 90 -5.06 -9.24 5.79
C PHE A 90 -6.16 -8.98 4.75
N ILE A 91 -6.01 -7.93 3.94
CA ILE A 91 -6.87 -7.66 2.78
C ILE A 91 -5.99 -7.34 1.55
N GLU A 92 -6.16 -8.11 0.48
CA GLU A 92 -5.70 -7.76 -0.86
C GLU A 92 -6.77 -6.93 -1.57
N VAL A 93 -6.36 -5.88 -2.27
CA VAL A 93 -7.24 -4.99 -3.04
C VAL A 93 -6.79 -4.90 -4.50
N PRO A 94 -7.30 -5.78 -5.38
CA PRO A 94 -7.19 -5.59 -6.81
C PRO A 94 -7.98 -4.34 -7.24
N MET A 95 -7.24 -3.32 -7.69
CA MET A 95 -7.77 -2.03 -8.15
C MET A 95 -8.04 -2.08 -9.65
N ILE A 96 -9.30 -2.25 -10.02
CA ILE A 96 -9.74 -2.45 -11.40
C ILE A 96 -10.42 -1.17 -11.92
N SER A 97 -10.11 -0.79 -13.15
CA SER A 97 -10.70 0.38 -13.79
C SER A 97 -12.20 0.23 -14.00
N ASN A 98 -12.95 1.33 -13.87
CA ASN A 98 -14.39 1.40 -14.15
C ASN A 98 -14.78 0.86 -15.55
N LEU A 99 -13.86 0.87 -16.51
CA LEU A 99 -14.06 0.33 -17.86
C LEU A 99 -14.38 -1.17 -17.87
N TYR A 100 -13.99 -1.90 -16.83
CA TYR A 100 -14.26 -3.33 -16.68
C TYR A 100 -15.44 -3.63 -15.75
N ASN A 101 -16.11 -2.61 -15.20
CA ASN A 101 -17.19 -2.79 -14.25
C ASN A 101 -18.37 -3.60 -14.83
N TRP A 102 -18.63 -3.48 -16.13
CA TRP A 102 -19.70 -4.24 -16.81
C TRP A 102 -19.46 -5.76 -16.83
N MET A 103 -18.21 -6.20 -16.62
CA MET A 103 -17.82 -7.61 -16.56
C MET A 103 -17.28 -8.01 -15.19
N SER A 104 -17.53 -7.21 -14.14
CA SER A 104 -17.04 -7.46 -12.77
C SER A 104 -17.42 -8.85 -12.27
N HIS A 105 -18.66 -9.29 -12.47
CA HIS A 105 -19.09 -10.64 -12.09
C HIS A 105 -18.25 -11.75 -12.73
N TYR A 106 -17.86 -11.60 -14.00
CA TYR A 106 -17.01 -12.59 -14.68
C TYR A 106 -15.59 -12.60 -14.10
N ILE A 107 -15.02 -11.41 -13.87
CA ILE A 107 -13.68 -11.25 -13.30
C ILE A 107 -13.63 -11.81 -11.86
N ASP A 108 -14.61 -11.45 -11.03
CA ASP A 108 -14.70 -11.89 -9.64
C ASP A 108 -14.93 -13.39 -9.54
N ASN A 109 -15.76 -13.98 -10.42
CA ASN A 109 -15.93 -15.42 -10.47
C ASN A 109 -14.64 -16.13 -10.93
N GLY A 110 -13.90 -15.56 -11.88
CA GLY A 110 -12.59 -16.06 -12.26
C GLY A 110 -11.60 -16.07 -11.09
N MET A 111 -11.60 -15.02 -10.26
CA MET A 111 -10.80 -14.97 -9.03
C MET A 111 -11.28 -15.98 -7.99
N ARG A 112 -12.59 -16.09 -7.74
CA ARG A 112 -13.17 -17.09 -6.82
C ARG A 112 -12.79 -18.52 -7.19
N SER A 113 -12.72 -18.84 -8.48
CA SER A 113 -12.29 -20.15 -8.95
C SER A 113 -10.81 -20.44 -8.72
N GLY A 114 -9.95 -19.42 -8.69
CA GLY A 114 -8.51 -19.56 -8.46
C GLY A 114 -8.06 -19.43 -7.01
N ILE A 115 -8.92 -18.89 -6.13
CA ILE A 115 -8.61 -18.59 -4.73
C ILE A 115 -9.43 -19.52 -3.84
N ALA A 116 -8.81 -20.11 -2.82
CA ALA A 116 -9.52 -20.95 -1.85
C ALA A 116 -10.67 -20.17 -1.18
N GLU A 117 -11.81 -20.82 -0.97
CA GLU A 117 -13.02 -20.18 -0.42
C GLU A 117 -12.78 -19.50 0.93
N SER A 118 -11.97 -20.10 1.81
CA SER A 118 -11.59 -19.53 3.10
C SER A 118 -10.83 -18.20 2.99
N MET A 119 -10.24 -17.90 1.84
CA MET A 119 -9.50 -16.69 1.53
C MET A 119 -10.35 -15.63 0.80
N HIS A 120 -11.56 -15.94 0.37
CA HIS A 120 -12.43 -14.98 -0.33
C HIS A 120 -12.78 -13.75 0.55
N LYS A 121 -12.77 -13.92 1.88
CA LYS A 121 -12.95 -12.82 2.84
C LYS A 121 -11.76 -11.86 2.94
N ASN A 122 -10.62 -12.20 2.31
CA ASN A 122 -9.38 -11.43 2.36
C ASN A 122 -9.09 -10.71 1.04
N VAL A 123 -9.97 -10.78 0.04
CA VAL A 123 -9.76 -10.13 -1.27
C VAL A 123 -10.95 -9.24 -1.55
N MET A 124 -10.72 -7.93 -1.57
CA MET A 124 -11.73 -6.91 -1.88
C MET A 124 -11.47 -6.34 -3.26
N THR A 125 -12.41 -6.49 -4.18
CA THR A 125 -12.29 -5.91 -5.52
C THR A 125 -12.81 -4.47 -5.51
N TYR A 126 -12.02 -3.59 -6.13
CA TYR A 126 -12.43 -2.21 -6.39
C TYR A 126 -12.64 -2.04 -7.90
N TYR A 127 -13.80 -1.51 -8.29
CA TYR A 127 -14.11 -1.13 -9.66
C TYR A 127 -14.43 0.37 -9.72
N GLY A 128 -13.54 1.17 -10.29
CA GLY A 128 -13.75 2.62 -10.29
C GLY A 128 -12.63 3.44 -10.93
N PRO A 129 -12.70 4.78 -10.79
CA PRO A 129 -11.61 5.65 -11.21
C PRO A 129 -10.34 5.37 -10.37
N LEU A 130 -9.18 5.32 -11.03
CA LEU A 130 -7.90 4.99 -10.39
C LEU A 130 -6.99 6.20 -10.17
N GLY A 131 -7.28 7.34 -10.80
CA GLY A 131 -6.39 8.50 -10.84
C GLY A 131 -5.95 9.00 -9.47
N SER A 132 -6.90 9.28 -8.57
CA SER A 132 -6.60 9.74 -7.21
C SER A 132 -5.78 8.74 -6.40
N TYR A 133 -5.99 7.44 -6.61
CA TYR A 133 -5.22 6.40 -5.93
C TYR A 133 -3.78 6.30 -6.42
N PHE A 134 -3.51 6.71 -7.66
CA PHE A 134 -2.12 6.83 -8.12
C PHE A 134 -1.38 7.91 -7.36
N ASP A 135 -2.03 9.03 -7.04
CA ASP A 135 -1.44 10.09 -6.25
C ASP A 135 -1.30 9.68 -4.77
N TYR A 136 -2.35 9.14 -4.16
CA TYR A 136 -2.33 8.70 -2.76
C TYR A 136 -1.23 7.68 -2.49
N PHE A 137 -1.10 6.67 -3.34
CA PHE A 137 -0.17 5.56 -3.13
C PHE A 137 1.18 5.77 -3.82
N ASP A 138 1.43 6.94 -4.42
CA ASP A 138 2.66 7.25 -5.17
C ASP A 138 2.98 6.19 -6.24
N VAL A 139 1.98 5.94 -7.09
CA VAL A 139 2.01 4.86 -8.08
C VAL A 139 2.81 5.27 -9.30
N GLN A 140 4.12 5.06 -9.23
CA GLN A 140 5.04 5.27 -10.36
C GLN A 140 5.10 4.06 -11.30
N ASP A 141 4.85 2.84 -10.80
CA ASP A 141 4.81 1.62 -11.60
C ASP A 141 3.65 0.71 -11.19
N LYS A 142 2.69 0.55 -12.10
CA LYS A 142 1.49 -0.28 -11.91
C LYS A 142 1.78 -1.78 -11.84
N LYS A 143 3.03 -2.21 -12.08
CA LYS A 143 3.49 -3.59 -11.95
C LYS A 143 3.95 -3.94 -10.52
N LEU A 144 3.96 -2.97 -9.62
CA LEU A 144 4.29 -3.17 -8.21
C LEU A 144 3.01 -3.30 -7.38
N CYS A 145 3.09 -4.08 -6.29
CA CYS A 145 2.11 -3.99 -5.22
C CYS A 145 2.50 -2.88 -4.24
N TYR A 146 1.52 -2.36 -3.51
CA TYR A 146 1.69 -1.32 -2.51
C TYR A 146 1.12 -1.83 -1.19
N LEU A 147 1.98 -1.97 -0.18
CA LEU A 147 1.65 -2.55 1.12
C LEU A 147 1.50 -1.45 2.16
N PHE A 148 0.47 -1.56 2.99
CA PHE A 148 0.21 -0.68 4.12
C PHE A 148 -0.07 -1.52 5.37
N LEU A 149 0.63 -1.22 6.46
CA LEU A 149 0.26 -1.71 7.80
C LEU A 149 -0.57 -0.64 8.50
N LEU A 150 -1.74 -1.01 9.01
CA LEU A 150 -2.61 -0.17 9.80
C LEU A 150 -2.65 -0.64 11.25
N ASP A 151 -2.71 0.30 12.19
CA ASP A 151 -3.12 0.01 13.56
C ASP A 151 -4.64 -0.20 13.69
N LYS A 152 -5.13 -0.35 14.92
CA LYS A 152 -6.53 -0.67 15.23
C LYS A 152 -7.47 0.48 14.90
N GLU A 153 -6.94 1.69 14.72
CA GLU A 153 -7.65 2.93 14.41
C GLU A 153 -7.68 3.20 12.90
N GLY A 154 -6.88 2.48 12.12
CA GLY A 154 -6.74 2.64 10.67
C GLY A 154 -5.64 3.63 10.25
N ILE A 155 -4.75 4.00 11.18
CA ILE A 155 -3.61 4.87 10.92
C ILE A 155 -2.46 4.05 10.35
N ILE A 156 -1.77 4.59 9.35
CA ILE A 156 -0.68 3.93 8.65
C ILE A 156 0.57 3.90 9.53
N GLN A 157 1.07 2.70 9.81
CA GLN A 157 2.27 2.46 10.61
C GLN A 157 3.49 2.04 9.78
N PHE A 158 3.26 1.54 8.56
CA PHE A 158 4.31 1.12 7.63
C PHE A 158 3.80 1.16 6.18
N ILE A 159 4.69 1.53 5.25
CA ILE A 159 4.43 1.55 3.80
C ILE A 159 5.59 0.87 3.08
N ALA A 160 5.28 -0.05 2.16
CA ALA A 160 6.25 -0.63 1.24
C ALA A 160 5.65 -0.76 -0.17
N LYS A 161 6.50 -1.03 -1.16
CA LYS A 161 6.08 -1.34 -2.53
C LYS A 161 7.00 -2.37 -3.18
N GLY A 162 6.47 -3.13 -4.12
CA GLY A 162 7.22 -4.18 -4.81
C GLY A 162 7.45 -5.41 -3.93
N GLU A 163 8.46 -6.19 -4.28
CA GLU A 163 8.88 -7.39 -3.55
C GLU A 163 9.46 -7.03 -2.17
N PRO A 164 9.24 -7.88 -1.14
CA PRO A 164 9.94 -7.73 0.13
C PRO A 164 11.44 -7.93 -0.05
N ASN A 165 12.21 -7.20 0.75
CA ASN A 165 13.59 -7.51 1.06
C ASN A 165 13.70 -7.94 2.54
N PRO A 166 14.82 -8.53 2.97
CA PRO A 166 14.94 -9.02 4.35
C PRO A 166 14.68 -7.95 5.41
N ASP A 167 15.14 -6.71 5.18
CA ASP A 167 15.03 -5.62 6.15
C ASP A 167 13.58 -5.14 6.29
N ASN A 168 12.90 -4.89 5.17
CA ASN A 168 11.54 -4.36 5.19
C ASN A 168 10.51 -5.43 5.62
N LEU A 169 10.78 -6.71 5.35
CA LEU A 169 9.97 -7.81 5.85
C LEU A 169 10.16 -7.95 7.36
N SER A 170 11.40 -7.92 7.85
CA SER A 170 11.67 -8.00 9.29
C SER A 170 11.01 -6.85 10.06
N ASP A 171 11.11 -5.61 9.56
CA ASP A 171 10.48 -4.44 10.15
C ASP A 171 8.94 -4.56 10.17
N LEU A 172 8.33 -5.00 9.06
CA LEU A 172 6.89 -5.24 8.99
C LEU A 172 6.43 -6.24 10.06
N LEU A 173 7.09 -7.41 10.14
CA LEU A 173 6.73 -8.46 11.10
C LEU A 173 6.90 -7.98 12.55
N GLN A 174 7.96 -7.23 12.85
CA GLN A 174 8.18 -6.67 14.18
C GLN A 174 7.12 -5.65 14.56
N LYS A 175 6.76 -4.74 13.65
CA LYS A 175 5.70 -3.74 13.89
C LYS A 175 4.35 -4.39 14.14
N ILE A 176 4.01 -5.45 13.40
CA ILE A 176 2.76 -6.19 13.63
C ILE A 176 2.72 -6.75 15.06
N LYS A 177 3.81 -7.35 15.55
CA LYS A 177 3.88 -7.89 16.91
C LYS A 177 3.64 -6.80 17.96
N ILE A 178 4.33 -5.67 17.85
CA ILE A 178 4.20 -4.54 18.76
C ILE A 178 2.74 -4.04 18.80
N LEU A 179 2.11 -3.89 17.63
CA LEU A 179 0.73 -3.42 17.54
C LEU A 179 -0.29 -4.44 18.09
N LEU A 180 -0.01 -5.74 17.98
CA LEU A 180 -0.86 -6.79 18.54
C LEU A 180 -0.76 -6.87 20.07
N GLU A 181 0.41 -6.55 20.64
CA GLU A 181 0.66 -6.55 22.08
C GLU A 181 0.10 -5.29 22.79
N THR A 182 -0.16 -4.22 22.05
CA THR A 182 -0.71 -2.98 22.59
C THR A 182 -2.22 -3.14 22.79
N VAL A 183 -2.62 -3.38 24.05
CA VAL A 183 -4.02 -3.47 24.53
C VAL A 183 -4.49 -2.13 25.04
#